data_AF-L8TRI4-F1
#
_entry.id   AF-L8TRI4-F1
#
_cell.length_a   1.000
_cell.length_b   1.000
_cell.length_c   1.000
_cell.angle_alpha   90.00
_cell.angle_beta   90.00
_cell.angle_gamma   90.00
#
_symmetry.space_group_name_H-M   'P 1'
#
loop_
_entity.id
_entity.type
_entity.pdbx_description
1 polymer ?
#
loop_
_entity_poly.entity_id
_entity_poly.type
_entity_poly.pdbx_seq_one_letter_code
_entity_poly.pdbx_strand_id
1 'polypeptide(L)'
;MQSLGSSKSSAKPARGGFSMFRISGPGLMVLVTAFVVAVIFAANQNDVVGWVVAVIALFWLLLACFVVFSIQKAAKKAGAKLTEAQNAFTGRGAYAPADQGGTRVVAERSEADEVRDLKLDHSFKIVQVQVRVVNDERAKGAAANQDTIMRALETIEITATNARDMIKSSGGSGDPVTGTIID
;
A
#
# COMPACT_ATOMS: atom_id res chain seq x y z
N MET A 1 19.71 -50.61 -17.92
CA MET A 1 19.90 -49.15 -17.94
C MET A 1 20.23 -48.73 -16.52
N GLN A 2 21.39 -48.09 -16.33
CA GLN A 2 22.01 -47.79 -15.04
C GLN A 2 21.21 -46.77 -14.24
N SER A 3 20.97 -47.07 -12.97
CA SER A 3 20.51 -46.13 -11.95
C SER A 3 21.72 -45.30 -11.49
N LEU A 4 21.67 -43.99 -11.74
CA LEU A 4 22.64 -43.04 -11.20
C LEU A 4 22.05 -42.44 -9.93
N GLY A 5 22.79 -42.62 -8.83
CA GLY A 5 22.47 -42.02 -7.55
C GLY A 5 22.87 -40.55 -7.43
N SER A 6 22.28 -39.95 -6.40
CA SER A 6 22.84 -38.90 -5.54
C SER A 6 22.93 -37.47 -6.07
N SER A 7 22.12 -36.60 -5.46
CA SER A 7 22.56 -35.29 -4.96
C SER A 7 21.65 -34.83 -3.82
N LYS A 8 22.05 -35.13 -2.58
CA LYS A 8 21.55 -34.43 -1.39
C LYS A 8 22.00 -32.97 -1.50
N SER A 9 21.09 -32.06 -1.86
CA SER A 9 21.34 -30.63 -1.69
C SER A 9 21.12 -30.27 -0.22
N SER A 10 22.23 -30.19 0.52
CA SER A 10 22.30 -29.53 1.81
C SER A 10 22.20 -28.03 1.58
N ALA A 11 20.99 -27.49 1.60
CA ALA A 11 20.78 -26.05 1.64
C ALA A 11 21.02 -25.56 3.08
N LYS A 12 22.22 -25.04 3.34
CA LYS A 12 22.48 -24.18 4.50
C LYS A 12 21.61 -22.93 4.39
N PRO A 13 20.81 -22.53 5.39
CA PRO A 13 20.18 -21.23 5.37
C PRO A 13 21.27 -20.16 5.58
N ALA A 14 21.34 -19.24 4.62
CA ALA A 14 22.19 -18.07 4.69
C ALA A 14 21.82 -17.21 5.91
N ARG A 15 22.84 -16.91 6.70
CA ARG A 15 22.82 -15.97 7.82
C ARG A 15 22.93 -14.56 7.24
N GLY A 16 21.93 -13.72 7.46
CA GLY A 16 22.06 -12.27 7.23
C GLY A 16 20.86 -11.63 6.53
N GLY A 17 19.96 -11.06 7.32
CA GLY A 17 18.90 -10.18 6.86
C GLY A 17 18.12 -9.68 8.06
N PHE A 18 18.37 -8.44 8.48
CA PHE A 18 17.81 -7.80 9.66
C PHE A 18 16.28 -7.74 9.62
N SER A 19 15.64 -8.82 10.09
CA SER A 19 14.28 -8.83 10.60
C SER A 19 14.30 -8.31 12.04
N MET A 20 14.45 -7.00 12.21
CA MET A 20 14.34 -6.36 13.53
C MET A 20 13.39 -5.16 13.48
N PHE A 21 12.16 -5.41 13.02
CA PHE A 21 11.05 -4.46 13.12
C PHE A 21 9.79 -5.11 13.71
N ARG A 22 9.94 -6.09 14.60
CA ARG A 22 8.83 -6.67 15.37
C ARG A 22 9.24 -7.03 16.80
N ILE A 23 9.86 -6.09 17.50
CA ILE A 23 9.91 -6.02 18.97
C ILE A 23 10.07 -4.53 19.35
N SER A 24 8.99 -3.78 19.16
CA SER A 24 8.84 -2.46 19.79
C SER A 24 7.65 -2.59 20.74
N GLY A 25 7.91 -3.06 21.95
CA GLY A 25 6.88 -3.26 22.97
C GLY A 25 7.43 -2.94 24.35
N PRO A 26 8.41 -3.71 24.85
CA PRO A 26 8.94 -3.47 26.19
C PRO A 26 10.03 -2.38 26.23
N GLY A 27 10.95 -2.35 25.26
CA GLY A 27 12.07 -1.39 25.26
C GLY A 27 11.62 0.08 25.12
N LEU A 28 10.58 0.33 24.31
CA LEU A 28 9.98 1.66 24.17
C LEU A 28 9.34 2.11 25.50
N MET A 29 8.63 1.21 26.20
CA MET A 29 8.00 1.55 27.48
C MET A 29 9.02 1.90 28.56
N VAL A 30 10.14 1.19 28.62
CA VAL A 30 11.24 1.51 29.55
C VAL A 30 11.86 2.86 29.22
N LEU A 31 12.09 3.16 27.93
CA LEU A 31 12.67 4.43 27.50
C LEU A 31 11.73 5.61 27.78
N VAL A 32 10.43 5.46 27.49
CA VAL A 32 9.41 6.46 27.82
C VAL A 32 9.34 6.68 29.34
N THR A 33 9.37 5.62 30.14
CA THR A 33 9.33 5.74 31.61
C THR A 33 10.58 6.45 32.14
N ALA A 34 11.77 6.09 31.68
CA ALA A 34 13.02 6.75 32.05
C ALA A 34 13.03 8.23 31.64
N PHE A 35 12.50 8.55 30.46
CA PHE A 35 12.36 9.91 29.98
C PHE A 35 11.42 10.74 30.86
N VAL A 36 10.26 10.20 31.25
CA VAL A 36 9.32 10.87 32.16
C VAL A 36 9.97 11.14 33.53
N VAL A 37 10.70 10.16 34.08
CA VAL A 37 11.42 10.32 35.35
C VAL A 37 12.48 11.43 35.25
N ALA A 38 13.25 11.46 34.17
CA ALA A 38 14.26 12.50 33.94
C ALA A 38 13.64 13.90 33.85
N VAL A 39 12.50 14.03 33.17
CA VAL A 39 11.76 15.30 33.09
C VAL A 39 11.26 15.75 34.46
N ILE A 40 10.72 14.85 35.27
CA ILE A 40 10.26 15.16 36.64
C ILE A 40 11.44 15.61 37.51
N PHE A 41 12.60 14.94 37.41
CA PHE A 41 13.80 15.32 38.16
C PHE A 41 14.37 16.68 37.74
N ALA A 42 14.36 16.98 36.44
CA ALA A 42 14.76 18.28 35.92
C ALA A 42 13.81 19.40 36.38
N ALA A 43 12.50 19.14 36.43
CA ALA A 43 11.51 20.11 36.89
C ALA A 43 11.57 20.35 38.42
N ASN A 44 11.98 19.36 39.21
CA ASN A 44 12.03 19.45 40.67
C ASN A 44 13.21 20.29 41.21
N GLN A 45 14.22 20.58 40.40
CA GLN A 45 15.37 21.44 40.80
C GLN A 45 15.04 22.95 40.78
N ASN A 46 13.78 23.36 40.50
CA ASN A 46 13.37 24.76 40.32
C ASN A 46 14.26 25.54 39.32
N ASP A 47 14.80 24.82 38.33
CA ASP A 47 15.62 25.38 37.25
C ASP A 47 14.72 25.67 36.04
N VAL A 48 14.80 26.88 35.50
CA VAL A 48 14.02 27.35 34.34
C VAL A 48 14.23 26.41 33.15
N VAL A 49 15.44 25.85 33.01
CA VAL A 49 15.78 24.90 31.95
C VAL A 49 14.94 23.62 32.06
N GLY A 50 14.74 23.11 33.28
CA GLY A 50 13.94 21.91 33.53
C GLY A 50 12.47 22.09 33.14
N TRP A 51 11.89 23.26 33.45
CA TRP A 51 10.51 23.59 33.06
C TRP A 51 10.34 23.73 31.54
N VAL A 52 11.31 24.31 30.84
CA VAL A 52 11.28 24.41 29.37
C VAL A 52 11.31 23.02 28.74
N VAL A 53 12.22 22.15 29.20
CA VAL A 53 12.32 20.77 28.71
C VAL A 53 11.03 19.99 29.02
N ALA A 54 10.43 20.19 30.19
CA ALA A 54 9.18 19.53 30.57
C ALA A 54 8.01 19.92 29.67
N VAL A 55 7.86 21.20 29.34
CA VAL A 55 6.79 21.68 28.43
C VAL A 55 6.98 21.11 27.03
N ILE A 56 8.21 21.13 26.50
CA ILE A 56 8.52 20.59 25.17
C ILE A 56 8.28 19.08 25.12
N ALA A 57 8.71 18.35 26.15
CA ALA A 57 8.48 16.92 26.28
C ALA A 57 6.98 16.57 26.32
N LEU A 58 6.20 17.32 27.11
CA LEU A 58 4.76 17.14 27.23
C LEU A 58 4.06 17.42 25.89
N PHE A 59 4.49 18.44 25.16
CA PHE A 59 3.98 18.75 23.82
C PHE A 59 4.21 17.58 22.84
N TRP A 60 5.42 17.03 22.79
CA TRP A 60 5.73 15.88 21.93
C TRP A 60 4.97 14.61 22.33
N LEU A 61 4.78 14.38 23.62
CA LEU A 61 4.00 13.25 24.13
C LEU A 61 2.53 13.37 23.70
N LEU A 62 1.93 14.55 23.85
CA LEU A 62 0.55 14.79 23.41
C LEU A 62 0.40 14.63 21.90
N LEU A 63 1.37 15.11 21.11
CA LEU A 63 1.38 14.95 19.66
C LEU A 63 1.45 13.46 19.28
N ALA A 64 2.35 12.69 19.90
CA ALA A 64 2.46 11.26 19.67
C ALA A 64 1.17 10.52 20.04
N CYS A 65 0.58 10.81 21.20
CA CYS A 65 -0.71 10.26 21.60
C CYS A 65 -1.81 10.62 20.60
N PHE A 66 -1.88 11.87 20.15
CA PHE A 66 -2.86 12.33 19.17
C PHE A 66 -2.76 11.55 17.85
N VAL A 67 -1.54 11.32 17.34
CA VAL A 67 -1.31 10.53 16.12
C VAL A 67 -1.73 9.07 16.31
N VAL A 68 -1.35 8.45 17.43
CA VAL A 68 -1.73 7.05 17.71
C VAL A 68 -3.24 6.92 17.83
N PHE A 69 -3.91 7.83 18.55
CA PHE A 69 -5.35 7.81 18.70
C PHE A 69 -6.09 8.11 17.40
N SER A 70 -5.57 8.99 16.53
CA SER A 70 -6.19 9.28 15.24
C SER A 70 -6.13 8.08 14.30
N ILE A 71 -4.99 7.37 14.24
CA ILE A 71 -4.83 6.13 13.47
C ILE A 71 -5.71 5.02 14.06
N GLN A 72 -5.71 4.83 15.38
CA GLN A 72 -6.57 3.82 16.01
C GLN A 72 -8.06 4.08 15.77
N LYS A 73 -8.51 5.35 15.82
CA LYS A 73 -9.89 5.72 15.49
C LYS A 73 -10.21 5.50 14.02
N ALA A 74 -9.28 5.81 13.11
CA ALA A 74 -9.45 5.58 11.68
C ALA A 74 -9.50 4.08 11.34
N ALA A 75 -8.60 3.28 11.91
CA ALA A 75 -8.56 1.84 11.73
C ALA A 75 -9.83 1.15 12.26
N LYS A 76 -10.34 1.56 13.43
CA LYS A 76 -11.60 1.04 13.98
C LYS A 76 -12.80 1.36 13.09
N LYS A 77 -12.85 2.56 12.49
CA LYS A 77 -13.92 2.95 11.55
C LYS A 77 -13.83 2.21 10.21
N ALA A 78 -12.62 2.01 9.69
CA ALA A 78 -12.39 1.27 8.46
C ALA A 78 -12.75 -0.22 8.61
N GLY A 79 -12.39 -0.85 9.73
CA GLY A 79 -12.74 -2.22 10.05
C GLY A 79 -14.26 -2.45 10.09
N ALA A 80 -15.01 -1.54 10.73
CA ALA A 80 -16.47 -1.61 10.76
C ALA A 80 -17.09 -1.54 9.35
N LYS A 81 -16.54 -0.71 8.45
CA LYS A 81 -17.01 -0.58 7.06
C LYS A 81 -16.62 -1.76 6.18
N LEU A 82 -15.45 -2.36 6.41
CA LEU A 82 -15.03 -3.59 5.74
C LEU A 82 -15.87 -4.79 6.20
N THR A 83 -16.19 -4.92 7.49
CA THR A 83 -17.09 -5.97 7.99
C THR A 83 -18.52 -5.78 7.48
N GLU A 84 -19.02 -4.54 7.42
CA GLU A 84 -20.34 -4.22 6.82
C GLU A 84 -20.39 -4.58 5.33
N ALA A 85 -19.35 -4.22 4.56
CA ALA A 85 -19.24 -4.56 3.14
C ALA A 85 -19.02 -6.06 2.90
N GLN A 86 -18.23 -6.72 3.73
CA GLN A 86 -17.99 -8.16 3.65
C GLN A 86 -19.26 -8.95 4.01
N ASN A 87 -20.06 -8.50 4.97
CA ASN A 87 -21.35 -9.09 5.28
C ASN A 87 -22.38 -8.83 4.16
N ALA A 88 -22.36 -7.65 3.53
CA ALA A 88 -23.20 -7.36 2.36
C ALA A 88 -22.81 -8.19 1.12
N PHE A 89 -21.54 -8.54 0.98
CA PHE A 89 -21.05 -9.40 -0.10
C PHE A 89 -21.33 -10.88 0.16
N THR A 90 -21.12 -11.34 1.40
CA THR A 90 -21.39 -12.73 1.82
C THR A 90 -22.90 -13.02 1.86
N GLY A 91 -23.73 -12.03 2.23
CA GLY A 91 -25.19 -12.11 2.19
C GLY A 91 -25.79 -12.16 0.77
N ARG A 92 -24.97 -11.95 -0.27
CA ARG A 92 -25.36 -12.14 -1.69
C ARG A 92 -24.85 -13.47 -2.27
N GLY A 93 -24.14 -14.27 -1.47
CA GLY A 93 -23.48 -15.52 -1.89
C GLY A 93 -24.13 -16.81 -1.36
N ALA A 94 -25.26 -16.74 -0.65
CA ALA A 94 -25.96 -17.93 -0.16
C ALA A 94 -27.43 -17.90 -0.60
N TYR A 95 -27.74 -18.70 -1.62
CA TYR A 95 -29.07 -19.22 -2.00
C TYR A 95 -30.28 -18.32 -1.72
N ALA A 96 -30.65 -17.49 -2.70
CA ALA A 96 -32.03 -17.05 -2.86
C ALA A 96 -32.60 -17.71 -4.13
N PRO A 97 -33.68 -18.51 -4.04
CA PRO A 97 -34.28 -19.12 -5.21
C PRO A 97 -35.00 -18.06 -6.06
N ALA A 98 -35.05 -18.36 -7.35
CA ALA A 98 -35.67 -17.60 -8.43
C ALA A 98 -36.97 -16.89 -8.04
N ASP A 99 -37.09 -15.61 -8.39
CA ASP A 99 -38.13 -15.13 -9.32
C ASP A 99 -37.96 -13.61 -9.56
N GLN A 100 -37.58 -13.22 -10.78
CA GLN A 100 -37.93 -11.97 -11.47
C GLN A 100 -37.15 -11.90 -12.79
N GLY A 101 -37.85 -12.25 -13.87
CA GLY A 101 -37.37 -12.29 -15.24
C GLY A 101 -36.89 -10.94 -15.77
N GLY A 102 -35.60 -10.67 -15.57
CA GLY A 102 -34.86 -9.68 -16.32
C GLY A 102 -33.49 -10.27 -16.66
N THR A 103 -33.13 -10.28 -17.94
CA THR A 103 -31.80 -10.68 -18.41
C THR A 103 -30.79 -9.67 -17.89
N ARG A 104 -30.30 -9.87 -16.66
CA ARG A 104 -29.15 -9.12 -16.16
C ARG A 104 -27.94 -9.68 -16.86
N VAL A 105 -27.31 -8.87 -17.70
CA VAL A 105 -25.97 -9.13 -18.18
C VAL A 105 -25.07 -9.14 -16.96
N VAL A 106 -24.79 -10.32 -16.42
CA VAL A 106 -23.62 -10.51 -15.58
C VAL A 106 -22.48 -10.38 -16.56
N ALA A 107 -21.84 -9.20 -16.59
CA ALA A 107 -20.54 -9.09 -17.22
C ALA A 107 -19.61 -10.00 -16.42
N GLU A 108 -19.51 -11.26 -16.83
CA GLU A 108 -18.37 -12.09 -16.47
C GLU A 108 -17.16 -11.26 -16.84
N ARG A 109 -16.27 -11.01 -15.87
CA ARG A 109 -14.95 -10.47 -16.18
C ARG A 109 -14.36 -11.40 -17.22
N SER A 110 -14.23 -10.91 -18.44
CA SER A 110 -13.62 -11.69 -19.51
C SER A 110 -12.14 -11.85 -19.16
N GLU A 111 -11.52 -12.96 -19.59
CA GLU A 111 -10.06 -13.09 -19.53
C GLU A 111 -9.36 -11.87 -20.18
N ALA A 112 -9.99 -11.24 -21.18
CA ALA A 112 -9.52 -10.00 -21.79
C ALA A 112 -9.49 -8.80 -20.82
N ASP A 113 -10.46 -8.73 -19.89
CA ASP A 113 -10.50 -7.70 -18.84
C ASP A 113 -9.41 -7.94 -17.79
N GLU A 114 -9.16 -9.19 -17.41
CA GLU A 114 -8.11 -9.53 -16.43
C GLU A 114 -6.70 -9.25 -16.96
N VAL A 115 -6.43 -9.63 -18.21
CA VAL A 115 -5.15 -9.32 -18.89
C VAL A 115 -4.97 -7.81 -19.06
N ARG A 116 -6.06 -7.08 -19.33
CA ARG A 116 -6.03 -5.61 -19.40
C ARG A 116 -5.70 -5.01 -18.04
N ASP A 117 -6.37 -5.45 -16.97
CA ASP A 117 -6.14 -4.93 -15.62
C ASP A 117 -4.70 -5.19 -15.15
N LEU A 118 -4.13 -6.36 -15.48
CA LEU A 118 -2.73 -6.68 -15.21
C LEU A 118 -1.74 -5.79 -15.97
N LYS A 119 -2.04 -5.48 -17.24
CA LYS A 119 -1.24 -4.53 -18.04
C LYS A 119 -1.36 -3.09 -17.54
N LEU A 120 -2.56 -2.68 -17.07
CA LEU A 120 -2.78 -1.37 -16.46
C LEU A 120 -1.98 -1.23 -15.16
N ASP A 121 -2.03 -2.24 -14.29
CA ASP A 121 -1.21 -2.29 -13.06
C ASP A 121 0.29 -2.14 -13.38
N HIS A 122 0.77 -2.90 -14.36
CA HIS A 122 2.16 -2.79 -14.82
C HIS A 122 2.50 -1.39 -15.34
N SER A 123 1.61 -0.78 -16.12
CA SER A 123 1.79 0.58 -16.65
C SER A 123 1.89 1.61 -15.52
N PHE A 124 1.03 1.50 -14.49
CA PHE A 124 1.11 2.37 -13.33
C PHE A 124 2.38 2.18 -12.51
N LYS A 125 2.87 0.93 -12.39
CA LYS A 125 4.15 0.64 -11.73
C LYS A 125 5.33 1.28 -12.46
N ILE A 126 5.36 1.25 -13.79
CA ILE A 126 6.39 1.94 -14.59
C ILE A 126 6.37 3.44 -14.30
N VAL A 127 5.19 4.07 -14.32
CA VAL A 127 5.05 5.51 -14.01
C VAL A 127 5.59 5.82 -12.62
N GLN A 128 5.27 5.01 -11.60
CA GLN A 128 5.78 5.21 -10.24
C GLN A 128 7.31 5.12 -10.16
N VAL A 129 7.92 4.16 -10.86
CA VAL A 129 9.38 4.02 -10.92
C VAL A 129 10.00 5.24 -11.60
N GLN A 130 9.44 5.71 -12.70
CA GLN A 130 9.98 6.86 -13.42
C GLN A 130 9.81 8.18 -12.64
N VAL A 131 8.70 8.36 -11.91
CA VAL A 131 8.53 9.50 -11.01
C VAL A 131 9.58 9.49 -9.91
N ARG A 132 9.93 8.31 -9.38
CA ARG A 132 11.04 8.18 -8.41
C ARG A 132 12.37 8.59 -9.05
N VAL A 133 12.68 8.11 -10.26
CA VAL A 133 13.90 8.49 -10.99
C VAL A 133 13.97 10.02 -11.18
N VAL A 134 12.87 10.66 -11.58
CA VAL A 134 12.81 12.13 -11.72
C VAL A 134 13.10 12.81 -10.38
N ASN A 135 12.49 12.37 -9.29
CA ASN A 135 12.69 12.97 -7.97
C ASN A 135 14.12 12.76 -7.45
N ASP A 136 14.67 11.56 -7.62
CA ASP A 136 16.04 11.21 -7.22
C ASP A 136 17.07 12.03 -8.02
N GLU A 137 16.82 12.24 -9.32
CA GLU A 137 17.69 13.06 -10.15
C GLU A 137 17.59 14.54 -9.80
N ARG A 138 16.37 15.07 -9.57
CA ARG A 138 16.16 16.45 -9.14
C ARG A 138 16.76 16.73 -7.76
N ALA A 139 16.78 15.76 -6.87
CA ALA A 139 17.39 15.89 -5.54
C ALA A 139 18.91 16.15 -5.60
N LYS A 140 19.57 15.83 -6.72
CA LYS A 140 21.00 16.13 -6.95
C LYS A 140 21.28 17.62 -7.22
N GLY A 141 20.24 18.45 -7.38
CA GLY A 141 20.38 19.90 -7.54
C GLY A 141 21.23 20.27 -8.76
N ALA A 142 22.31 21.02 -8.56
CA ALA A 142 23.20 21.45 -9.64
C ALA A 142 23.91 20.29 -10.37
N ALA A 143 23.99 19.11 -9.75
CA ALA A 143 24.55 17.90 -10.36
C ALA A 143 23.49 17.02 -11.07
N ALA A 144 22.24 17.50 -11.17
CA ALA A 144 21.16 16.75 -11.81
C ALA A 144 21.40 16.60 -13.32
N ASN A 145 21.28 15.37 -13.82
CA ASN A 145 21.29 15.10 -15.24
C ASN A 145 19.91 15.37 -15.85
N GLN A 146 19.80 16.48 -16.58
CA GLN A 146 18.55 16.88 -17.24
C GLN A 146 18.10 15.88 -18.31
N ASP A 147 19.01 15.19 -19.00
CA ASP A 147 18.64 14.19 -20.00
C ASP A 147 17.97 12.96 -19.35
N THR A 148 18.45 12.55 -18.17
CA THR A 148 17.81 11.48 -17.40
C THR A 148 16.38 11.86 -16.99
N ILE A 149 16.17 13.11 -16.57
CA ILE A 149 14.84 13.63 -16.23
C ILE A 149 13.93 13.63 -17.46
N MET A 150 14.41 14.16 -18.59
CA MET A 150 13.62 14.24 -19.83
C MET A 150 13.22 12.86 -20.35
N ARG A 151 14.14 11.88 -20.34
CA ARG A 151 13.84 10.49 -20.74
C ARG A 151 12.83 9.81 -19.81
N ALA A 152 12.93 10.06 -18.51
CA ALA A 152 11.98 9.53 -17.56
C ALA A 152 10.58 10.13 -17.76
N LEU A 153 10.50 11.44 -18.03
CA LEU A 153 9.23 12.12 -18.36
C LEU A 153 8.62 11.61 -19.66
N GLU A 154 9.41 11.43 -20.72
CA GLU A 154 8.97 10.84 -21.99
C GLU A 154 8.41 9.43 -21.78
N THR A 155 9.08 8.61 -20.96
CA THR A 155 8.60 7.26 -20.64
C THR A 155 7.26 7.30 -19.89
N ILE A 156 7.08 8.26 -18.97
CA ILE A 156 5.81 8.47 -18.26
C ILE A 156 4.70 8.83 -19.25
N GLU A 157 4.97 9.74 -20.19
CA GLU A 157 3.99 10.19 -21.18
C GLU A 157 3.54 9.06 -22.11
N ILE A 158 4.48 8.29 -22.67
CA ILE A 158 4.18 7.15 -23.52
C ILE A 158 3.37 6.11 -22.74
N THR A 159 3.80 5.78 -21.52
CA THR A 159 3.13 4.77 -20.69
C THR A 159 1.72 5.21 -20.30
N ALA A 160 1.55 6.48 -19.93
CA ALA A 160 0.25 7.04 -19.55
C ALA A 160 -0.73 7.08 -20.73
N THR A 161 -0.24 7.38 -21.94
CA THR A 161 -1.05 7.37 -23.16
C THR A 161 -1.52 5.96 -23.49
N ASN A 162 -0.61 4.98 -23.48
CA ASN A 162 -0.96 3.57 -23.73
C ASN A 162 -1.95 3.04 -22.68
N ALA A 163 -1.75 3.35 -21.39
CA ALA A 163 -2.67 2.94 -20.32
C ALA A 163 -4.05 3.59 -20.49
N ARG A 164 -4.10 4.87 -20.88
CA ARG A 164 -5.36 5.57 -21.16
C ARG A 164 -6.12 4.93 -22.31
N ASP A 165 -5.44 4.55 -23.39
CA ASP A 165 -6.07 3.91 -24.55
C ASP A 165 -6.68 2.56 -24.18
N MET A 166 -5.98 1.78 -23.33
CA MET A 166 -6.51 0.53 -22.78
C MET A 166 -7.78 0.74 -21.94
N ILE A 167 -7.87 1.83 -21.17
CA ILE A 167 -9.08 2.17 -20.40
C ILE A 167 -10.22 2.61 -21.33
N LYS A 168 -9.93 3.40 -22.38
CA LYS A 168 -10.96 3.87 -23.31
C LYS A 168 -11.57 2.72 -24.12
N SER A 169 -10.79 1.70 -24.45
CA SER A 169 -11.27 0.51 -25.16
C SER A 169 -12.29 -0.34 -24.38
N SER A 170 -12.42 -0.16 -23.06
CA SER A 170 -13.44 -0.85 -22.24
C SER A 170 -14.72 -0.05 -22.04
N GLY A 171 -14.67 1.27 -22.31
CA GLY A 171 -15.81 2.18 -22.23
C GLY A 171 -16.60 2.23 -23.53
N GLY A 172 -17.24 1.10 -23.89
CA GLY A 172 -18.32 1.02 -24.87
C GLY A 172 -18.18 1.90 -26.10
N SER A 173 -17.30 1.54 -27.03
CA SER A 173 -17.67 1.69 -28.44
C SER A 173 -18.94 0.84 -28.60
N GLY A 174 -20.06 1.48 -28.97
CA GLY A 174 -21.39 0.87 -29.09
C GLY A 174 -21.51 -0.18 -30.19
N ASP A 175 -20.51 -1.05 -30.32
CA ASP A 175 -20.56 -2.22 -31.17
C ASP A 175 -21.52 -3.22 -30.53
N PRO A 176 -22.51 -3.71 -31.29
CA PRO A 176 -23.52 -4.61 -30.77
C PRO A 176 -22.85 -5.89 -30.25
N VAL A 177 -23.16 -6.23 -28.99
CA VAL A 177 -22.72 -7.48 -28.36
C VAL A 177 -23.27 -8.63 -29.19
N THR A 178 -22.41 -9.26 -29.99
CA THR A 178 -22.77 -10.45 -30.75
C THR A 178 -22.62 -11.65 -29.81
N GLY A 179 -23.73 -12.08 -29.24
CA GLY A 179 -23.82 -13.30 -28.44
C GLY A 179 -25.02 -14.13 -28.88
N THR A 180 -24.86 -15.45 -28.89
CA THR A 180 -25.98 -16.37 -29.09
C THR A 180 -26.79 -16.43 -27.81
N ILE A 181 -28.07 -16.07 -27.89
CA ILE A 181 -29.04 -16.25 -26.80
C ILE A 181 -29.32 -17.75 -26.72
N ILE A 182 -29.07 -18.35 -25.56
CA ILE A 182 -29.51 -19.72 -25.25
C ILE A 182 -30.75 -19.57 -24.37
N ASP A 183 -31.89 -20.01 -24.89
CA ASP A 183 -33.16 -20.18 -24.17
C ASP A 183 -33.19 -21.55 -23.47
#